data_AF-A0A7R9LT11-F1
#
_entry.id   AF-A0A7R9LT11-F1
#
_cell.length_a   1.000
_cell.length_b   1.000
_cell.length_c   1.000
_cell.angle_alpha   90.00
_cell.angle_beta   90.00
_cell.angle_gamma   90.00
#
_symmetry.space_group_name_H-M   'P 1'
#
loop_
_entity.id
_entity.type
_entity.pdbx_description
1 polymer ?
#
loop_
_entity_poly.entity_id
_entity_poly.type
_entity_poly.pdbx_seq_one_letter_code
_entity_poly.pdbx_strand_id
1 'polypeptide(L)'
;RLNLVPDHVKNFRPQILVLTGKPSSRPPIVDFANCISKGIGLIVCGHVVEGTMSQRSRNSLIDESNQWLLKRKVKGFYTLVEEESLSKGVKLMIQSVGMGKLRPNIVML
;
A
#
# COMPACT_ATOMS: atom_id res chain seq x y z
N ARG A 1 10.94 17.37 -8.98
CA ARG A 1 11.93 16.74 -9.91
C ARG A 1 11.37 15.51 -10.62
N LEU A 2 10.77 14.53 -9.93
CA LEU A 2 10.16 13.33 -10.57
C LEU A 2 9.12 13.65 -11.68
N ASN A 3 8.27 14.66 -11.47
CA ASN A 3 7.24 15.04 -12.45
C ASN A 3 7.80 15.56 -13.79
N LEU A 4 9.06 15.99 -13.83
CA LEU A 4 9.70 16.58 -15.01
C LEU A 4 10.30 15.55 -15.98
N VAL A 5 10.46 14.30 -15.53
CA VAL A 5 11.08 13.23 -16.34
C VAL A 5 10.00 12.40 -17.03
N PRO A 6 9.85 12.41 -18.36
CA PRO A 6 8.79 11.65 -19.04
C PRO A 6 8.88 10.15 -18.74
N ASP A 7 7.72 9.52 -18.55
CA ASP A 7 7.65 8.07 -18.37
C ASP A 7 8.01 7.40 -19.70
N HIS A 8 8.91 6.42 -19.65
CA HIS A 8 9.32 5.65 -20.83
C HIS A 8 9.31 4.17 -20.48
N VAL A 9 8.90 3.33 -21.44
CA VAL A 9 8.69 1.88 -21.25
C VAL A 9 9.96 1.18 -20.73
N LYS A 10 11.13 1.67 -21.12
CA LYS A 10 12.45 1.16 -20.66
C LYS A 10 12.81 1.50 -19.21
N ASN A 11 12.02 2.34 -18.53
CA ASN A 11 12.27 2.79 -17.15
C ASN A 11 11.17 2.33 -16.18
N PHE A 12 10.52 1.20 -16.48
CA PHE A 12 9.49 0.66 -15.60
C PHE A 12 10.05 0.40 -14.20
N ARG A 13 9.37 0.95 -13.18
CA ARG A 13 9.68 0.72 -11.77
C ARG A 13 8.43 0.14 -11.11
N PRO A 14 8.49 -1.05 -10.50
CA PRO A 14 7.38 -1.59 -9.73
C PRO A 14 6.96 -0.60 -8.63
N GLN A 15 5.71 -0.15 -8.63
CA GLN A 15 5.07 0.59 -7.56
C GLN A 15 3.83 -0.24 -7.16
N ILE A 16 3.89 -0.93 -6.03
CA ILE A 16 2.98 -2.04 -5.74
C ILE A 16 1.97 -1.63 -4.66
N LEU A 17 0.68 -1.70 -4.97
CA LEU A 17 -0.39 -1.74 -3.99
C LEU A 17 -0.64 -3.20 -3.61
N VAL A 18 -0.30 -3.57 -2.38
CA VAL A 18 -0.44 -4.93 -1.85
C VAL A 18 -1.70 -4.98 -0.99
N LEU A 19 -2.70 -5.73 -1.39
CA LEU A 19 -3.98 -5.88 -0.68
C LEU A 19 -3.81 -6.89 0.46
N THR A 20 -3.17 -6.46 1.55
CA THR A 20 -2.80 -7.33 2.67
C THR A 20 -3.80 -7.36 3.81
N GLY A 21 -4.73 -6.40 3.85
CA GLY A 21 -5.38 -6.09 5.11
C GLY A 21 -4.34 -5.59 6.11
N LYS A 22 -4.44 -6.02 7.38
CA LYS A 22 -3.37 -5.80 8.35
C LYS A 22 -2.08 -6.51 7.87
N PRO A 23 -0.95 -5.80 7.70
CA PRO A 23 0.27 -6.39 7.12
C PRO A 23 0.79 -7.61 7.87
N SER A 24 0.61 -7.63 9.19
CA SER A 24 1.02 -8.76 10.05
C SER A 24 0.18 -10.02 9.86
N SER A 25 -1.03 -9.92 9.29
CA SER A 25 -1.89 -11.06 9.02
C SER A 25 -1.46 -11.85 7.78
N ARG A 26 -0.79 -11.21 6.83
CA ARG A 26 -0.23 -11.86 5.63
C ARG A 26 1.22 -11.44 5.38
N PRO A 27 2.18 -11.82 6.24
CA PRO A 27 3.58 -11.44 6.03
C PRO A 27 4.21 -11.92 4.71
N PRO A 28 3.94 -13.15 4.20
CA PRO A 28 4.59 -13.64 2.99
C PRO A 28 4.37 -12.78 1.75
N ILE A 29 3.18 -12.22 1.56
CA ILE A 29 2.88 -11.36 0.40
C ILE A 29 3.56 -10.00 0.51
N VAL A 30 3.72 -9.47 1.74
CA VAL A 30 4.51 -8.25 1.98
C VAL A 30 5.97 -8.50 1.64
N ASP A 31 6.53 -9.62 2.11
CA ASP A 31 7.92 -9.99 1.84
C ASP A 31 8.15 -10.20 0.34
N PHE A 32 7.21 -10.86 -0.34
CA PHE A 32 7.24 -11.06 -1.79
C PHE A 32 7.22 -9.72 -2.55
N ALA A 33 6.34 -8.80 -2.18
CA ALA A 33 6.31 -7.45 -2.75
C ALA A 33 7.64 -6.71 -2.53
N ASN A 34 8.23 -6.84 -1.34
CA ASN A 34 9.53 -6.24 -1.00
C ASN A 34 10.67 -6.84 -1.82
N CYS A 35 10.64 -8.15 -2.10
CA CYS A 35 11.58 -8.81 -3.01
C CYS A 35 11.46 -8.29 -4.45
N ILE A 36 10.23 -8.11 -4.96
CA ILE A 36 9.99 -7.59 -6.30
C ILE A 36 10.45 -6.14 -6.42
N SER A 37 10.12 -5.30 -5.44
CA SER A 37 10.48 -3.87 -5.47
C SER A 37 11.98 -3.62 -5.25
N LYS A 38 12.68 -4.61 -4.69
CA LYS A 38 14.09 -4.54 -4.25
C LYS A 38 14.37 -3.31 -3.38
N GLY A 39 13.37 -2.80 -2.67
CA GLY A 39 13.46 -1.59 -1.86
C GLY A 39 13.66 -0.28 -2.63
N ILE A 40 13.46 -0.27 -3.95
CA ILE A 40 13.57 0.90 -4.84
C ILE A 40 12.17 1.45 -5.19
N GLY A 41 11.18 0.56 -5.28
CA GLY A 41 9.80 0.89 -5.62
C GLY A 41 8.93 1.29 -4.43
N LEU A 42 7.85 2.04 -4.69
CA LEU A 42 6.80 2.26 -3.71
C LEU A 42 6.10 0.94 -3.37
N ILE A 43 5.94 0.65 -2.09
CA ILE A 43 5.03 -0.39 -1.60
C ILE A 43 3.97 0.28 -0.74
N VAL A 44 2.71 -0.01 -1.01
CA VAL A 44 1.59 0.40 -0.15
C VAL A 44 0.82 -0.84 0.26
N CYS A 45 0.73 -1.12 1.55
CA CYS A 45 -0.13 -2.15 2.11
C CYS A 45 -1.54 -1.58 2.28
N GLY A 46 -2.49 -2.05 1.46
CA GLY A 46 -3.88 -1.65 1.47
C GLY A 46 -4.73 -2.54 2.38
N HIS A 47 -5.54 -1.89 3.20
CA HIS A 47 -6.52 -2.54 4.07
C HIS A 47 -7.89 -1.88 3.86
N VAL A 48 -8.87 -2.68 3.47
CA VAL A 48 -10.29 -2.28 3.50
C VAL A 48 -10.91 -2.86 4.75
N VAL A 49 -11.52 -2.00 5.57
CA VAL A 49 -12.38 -2.42 6.66
C VAL A 49 -13.81 -2.17 6.22
N GLU A 50 -14.64 -3.21 6.34
CA GLU A 50 -16.06 -3.11 6.06
C GLU A 50 -16.79 -2.46 7.24
N GLY A 51 -17.49 -1.36 6.96
CA GLY A 51 -18.16 -0.55 7.99
C GLY A 51 -17.31 0.59 8.53
N THR A 52 -17.75 1.18 9.65
CA THR A 52 -17.14 2.35 10.26
C THR A 52 -16.32 1.98 11.49
N MET A 53 -15.24 2.72 11.75
CA MET A 53 -14.46 2.56 12.97
C MET A 53 -14.30 3.89 13.72
N SER A 54 -14.03 3.79 15.02
CA SER A 54 -13.68 4.99 15.78
C SER A 54 -12.31 5.52 15.38
N GLN A 55 -12.15 6.85 15.41
CA GLN A 55 -10.87 7.50 15.05
C GLN A 55 -9.70 6.98 15.90
N ARG A 56 -9.94 6.64 17.18
CA ARG A 56 -8.93 6.04 18.06
C ARG A 56 -8.46 4.68 17.53
N SER A 57 -9.40 3.81 17.14
CA SER A 57 -9.08 2.48 16.61
C SER A 57 -8.35 2.59 15.27
N ARG A 58 -8.81 3.52 14.41
CA ARG A 58 -8.16 3.86 13.13
C ARG A 58 -6.69 4.22 13.32
N ASN A 59 -6.42 5.20 14.18
CA ASN A 59 -5.05 5.66 14.44
C ASN A 59 -4.18 4.55 15.02
N SER A 60 -4.71 3.81 16.01
CA SER A 60 -3.98 2.69 16.61
C SER A 60 -3.61 1.61 15.60
N LEU A 61 -4.50 1.27 14.67
CA LEU A 61 -4.25 0.27 13.63
C LEU A 61 -3.21 0.75 12.62
N ILE A 62 -3.26 2.03 12.24
CA ILE A 62 -2.28 2.66 11.35
C ILE A 62 -0.89 2.64 12.00
N ASP A 63 -0.79 3.05 13.27
CA ASP A 63 0.47 3.09 13.99
C ASP A 63 1.07 1.69 14.17
N GLU A 64 0.26 0.72 14.58
CA GLU A 64 0.72 -0.67 14.74
C GLU A 64 1.22 -1.25 13.41
N SER A 65 0.49 -1.01 12.32
CA SER A 65 0.85 -1.52 10.99
C SER A 65 2.14 -0.88 10.48
N ASN A 66 2.32 0.43 10.67
CA ASN A 66 3.55 1.13 10.31
C ASN A 66 4.73 0.64 11.16
N GLN A 67 4.56 0.48 12.47
CA GLN A 67 5.60 -0.07 13.34
C GLN A 67 6.01 -1.48 12.92
N TRP A 68 5.06 -2.32 12.50
CA TRP A 68 5.34 -3.66 12.01
C TRP A 68 6.20 -3.64 10.73
N LEU A 69 5.86 -2.77 9.76
CA LEU A 69 6.65 -2.58 8.54
C LEU A 69 8.08 -2.13 8.85
N LEU A 70 8.24 -1.17 9.76
CA LEU A 70 9.54 -0.67 10.21
C LEU A 70 10.38 -1.77 10.86
N LYS A 71 9.81 -2.55 11.78
CA LYS A 71 10.49 -3.68 12.44
C LYS A 71 10.96 -4.73 11.44
N ARG A 72 10.19 -4.97 10.38
CA ARG A 72 10.52 -5.92 9.30
C ARG A 72 11.43 -5.32 8.22
N LYS A 73 11.83 -4.06 8.35
CA LYS A 73 12.66 -3.31 7.38
C LYS A 73 12.04 -3.24 5.99
N VAL A 74 10.71 -3.23 5.91
CA VAL A 74 9.97 -3.05 4.66
C VAL A 74 9.77 -1.56 4.43
N LYS A 75 10.32 -1.03 3.32
CA LYS A 75 10.15 0.37 2.91
C LYS A 75 8.80 0.54 2.21
N GLY A 76 7.74 0.70 2.98
CA GLY A 76 6.40 0.87 2.46
C GLY A 76 5.49 1.68 3.37
N PHE A 77 4.32 2.03 2.86
CA PHE A 77 3.28 2.74 3.58
C PHE A 77 2.12 1.81 3.87
N TYR A 78 1.37 2.08 4.94
CA TYR A 78 0.09 1.45 5.20
C TYR A 78 -1.05 2.43 4.89
N THR A 79 -2.08 1.95 4.19
CA THR A 79 -3.29 2.73 3.92
C THR A 79 -4.54 1.96 4.32
N LEU A 80 -5.49 2.67 4.91
CA LEU A 80 -6.72 2.12 5.45
C LEU A 80 -7.92 2.86 4.86
N VAL A 81 -8.83 2.10 4.27
CA VAL A 81 -10.10 2.59 3.72
C VAL A 81 -11.25 1.93 4.46
N GLU A 82 -12.25 2.72 4.79
CA GLU A 82 -13.52 2.27 5.36
C GLU A 82 -14.56 2.34 4.25
N GLU A 83 -15.16 1.21 3.91
CA GLU A 83 -16.14 1.12 2.81
C GLU A 83 -17.18 0.03 3.11
N GLU A 84 -18.28 0.01 2.37
CA GLU A 84 -19.35 -1.00 2.58
C GLU A 84 -18.98 -2.39 2.06
N SER A 85 -18.00 -2.48 1.15
CA SER A 85 -17.54 -3.75 0.59
C SER A 85 -16.07 -3.68 0.21
N LEU A 86 -15.40 -4.82 0.28
CA LEU A 86 -14.03 -4.98 -0.20
C LEU A 86 -13.85 -4.44 -1.64
N SER A 87 -14.79 -4.73 -2.55
CA SER A 87 -14.69 -4.31 -3.94
C SER A 87 -14.71 -2.78 -4.10
N LYS A 88 -15.63 -2.09 -3.42
CA LYS A 88 -15.70 -0.61 -3.42
C LYS A 88 -14.42 -0.01 -2.82
N GLY A 89 -13.96 -0.54 -1.68
CA GLY A 89 -12.75 -0.06 -1.01
C GLY A 89 -11.48 -0.25 -1.85
N VAL A 90 -11.33 -1.40 -2.51
CA VAL A 90 -10.20 -1.64 -3.42
C VAL A 90 -10.25 -0.69 -4.62
N LYS A 91 -11.43 -0.49 -5.22
CA LYS A 91 -11.61 0.47 -6.33
C LYS A 91 -11.21 1.88 -5.92
N LEU A 92 -11.64 2.33 -4.74
CA LEU A 92 -11.24 3.62 -4.17
C LEU A 92 -9.72 3.72 -4.03
N MET A 93 -9.08 2.69 -3.46
CA MET A 93 -7.62 2.69 -3.27
C MET A 93 -6.85 2.76 -4.59
N ILE A 94 -7.25 1.99 -5.60
CA ILE A 94 -6.59 2.01 -6.92
C ILE A 94 -6.61 3.42 -7.54
N GLN A 95 -7.69 4.17 -7.31
CA GLN A 95 -7.87 5.50 -7.89
C GLN A 95 -7.22 6.62 -7.08
N SER A 96 -7.10 6.46 -5.76
CA SER A 96 -6.72 7.54 -4.84
C SER A 96 -5.36 7.37 -4.16
N VAL A 97 -4.79 6.16 -4.14
CA VAL A 97 -3.51 5.92 -3.47
C VAL A 97 -2.36 6.51 -4.27
N GLY A 98 -1.53 7.29 -3.56
CA GLY A 98 -0.32 7.89 -4.11
C GLY A 98 -0.46 9.39 -4.37
N MET A 99 0.66 10.02 -4.75
CA MET A 99 0.71 11.45 -5.06
C MET A 99 1.62 11.69 -6.27
N GLY A 100 1.07 12.32 -7.31
CA GLY A 100 1.80 12.57 -8.57
C GLY A 100 2.29 11.26 -9.19
N LYS A 101 3.60 11.16 -9.47
CA LYS A 101 4.22 9.93 -9.99
C LYS A 101 4.47 8.84 -8.96
N LEU A 102 4.34 9.14 -7.66
CA LEU A 102 4.39 8.15 -6.59
C LEU A 102 3.00 7.52 -6.44
N ARG A 103 2.58 6.77 -7.46
CA ARG A 103 1.31 6.04 -7.49
C ARG A 103 1.55 4.58 -7.84
N PRO A 104 0.75 3.65 -7.30
CA PRO A 104 0.85 2.25 -7.68
C PRO A 104 0.62 2.06 -9.20
N ASN A 105 1.37 1.14 -9.79
CA ASN A 105 1.19 0.65 -11.16
C ASN A 105 1.01 -0.87 -11.23
N ILE A 106 1.10 -1.57 -10.09
CA ILE A 106 0.84 -2.99 -9.91
C ILE A 106 -0.08 -3.15 -8.70
N VAL A 107 -1.09 -4.02 -8.82
CA VAL A 107 -1.88 -4.51 -7.69
C VAL A 107 -1.47 -5.95 -7.41
N MET A 108 -1.28 -6.29 -6.14
CA MET A 108 -0.93 -7.63 -5.66
C MET A 108 -1.93 -8.04 -4.59
N LEU A 109 -2.53 -9.23 -4.70
CA LEU A 109 -3.56 -9.77 -3.80
C LEU A 109 -3.15 -11.16 -3.28
#